data_AF-A0A522P9S1-F1
#
_entry.id   AF-A0A522P9S1-F1
#
_cell.length_a   1.000
_cell.length_b   1.000
_cell.length_c   1.000
_cell.angle_alpha   90.00
_cell.angle_beta   90.00
_cell.angle_gamma   90.00
#
_symmetry.space_group_name_H-M   'P 1'
#
loop_
_entity.id
_entity.type
_entity.pdbx_description
1 polymer ?
#
loop_
_entity_poly.entity_id
_entity_poly.type
_entity_poly.pdbx_seq_one_letter_code
_entity_poly.pdbx_strand_id
1 'polypeptide(L)' 'MLDLAVAMAKTPAEIPNGLMERLRARFAEEQLVELAAVIAWENYRARFNRVFGVQSSGFSHGAFCALPEAAPQHDAT' A
#
# COMPACT_ATOMS: atom_id res chain seq x y z
N MET A 1 -2.81 7.68 6.47
CA MET A 1 -2.28 7.70 5.09
C MET A 1 -2.11 6.29 4.55
N LEU A 2 -1.23 5.46 5.14
CA LEU A 2 -0.99 4.07 4.67
C LEU A 2 -2.27 3.21 4.63
N ASP A 3 -3.15 3.33 5.63
CA ASP A 3 -4.43 2.61 5.64
C ASP A 3 -5.31 2.89 4.42
N LEU A 4 -5.27 4.13 3.88
CA LEU A 4 -6.00 4.49 2.67
C LEU A 4 -5.39 3.80 1.45
N ALA A 5 -4.06 3.79 1.35
CA ALA A 5 -3.35 3.11 0.27
C ALA A 5 -3.64 1.60 0.28
N VAL A 6 -3.60 0.97 1.45
CA VAL A 6 -3.94 -0.44 1.64
C VAL A 6 -5.40 -0.71 1.24
N ALA A 7 -6.34 0.13 1.68
CA ALA A 7 -7.76 -0.02 1.35
C ALA A 7 -8.01 0.10 -0.16
N MET A 8 -7.42 1.10 -0.82
CA MET A 8 -7.57 1.34 -2.26
C MET A 8 -6.87 0.29 -3.14
N ALA A 9 -5.84 -0.39 -2.63
CA ALA A 9 -5.13 -1.45 -3.35
C ALA A 9 -5.89 -2.79 -3.39
N LYS A 10 -6.90 -2.98 -2.52
CA LYS A 10 -7.73 -4.19 -2.51
C LYS A 10 -8.63 -4.28 -3.75
N THR A 11 -9.08 -5.48 -4.06
CA THR A 11 -10.07 -5.75 -5.11
C THR A 11 -11.16 -6.65 -4.52
N PRO A 12 -12.37 -6.12 -4.22
CA PRO A 12 -12.80 -4.74 -4.43
C PRO A 12 -12.11 -3.73 -3.48
N ALA A 13 -12.07 -2.46 -3.89
CA ALA A 13 -11.57 -1.37 -3.06
C ALA A 13 -12.69 -0.89 -2.13
N GLU A 14 -12.52 -1.10 -0.82
CA GLU A 14 -13.48 -0.72 0.21
C GLU A 14 -12.79 0.15 1.26
N ILE A 15 -13.30 1.36 1.47
CA ILE A 15 -12.75 2.30 2.44
C ILE A 15 -13.43 2.07 3.80
N PRO A 16 -12.70 1.67 4.86
CA PRO A 16 -13.29 1.42 6.16
C PRO A 16 -13.99 2.65 6.73
N ASN A 17 -15.11 2.42 7.43
CA ASN A 17 -15.84 3.46 8.14
C ASN A 17 -14.91 4.23 9.11
N GLY A 18 -15.10 5.55 9.17
CA GLY A 18 -14.29 6.44 10.02
C GLY A 18 -12.85 6.66 9.56
N LEU A 19 -12.34 5.96 8.52
CA LEU A 19 -10.99 6.22 8.01
C LEU A 19 -10.88 7.63 7.41
N MET A 20 -11.86 8.04 6.61
CA MET A 20 -11.87 9.38 6.02
C MET A 20 -12.00 10.51 7.06
N GLU A 21 -12.73 10.27 8.15
CA GLU A 21 -12.84 11.23 9.26
C GLU A 21 -11.49 11.42 9.96
N ARG A 22 -10.80 10.32 10.28
CA ARG A 22 -9.44 10.39 10.86
C ARG A 22 -8.45 11.08 9.94
N LEU A 23 -8.58 10.89 8.63
CA LEU A 23 -7.71 11.53 7.65
C LEU A 23 -8.00 13.04 7.52
N ARG A 24 -9.27 13.45 7.51
CA ARG A 24 -9.66 14.87 7.52
C ARG A 24 -9.23 15.62 8.78
N ALA A 25 -9.03 14.93 9.90
CA ALA A 25 -8.43 15.52 11.09
C ALA A 25 -6.94 15.87 10.93
N ARG A 26 -6.27 15.38 9.88
CA ARG A 26 -4.81 15.53 9.68
C ARG A 26 -4.41 16.20 8.37
N PHE A 27 -5.29 16.19 7.37
CA PHE A 27 -5.03 16.69 6.02
C PHE A 27 -6.16 17.61 5.57
N ALA A 28 -5.80 18.64 4.81
CA ALA A 28 -6.78 19.44 4.07
C ALA A 28 -7.42 18.61 2.95
N GLU A 29 -8.58 19.03 2.45
CA GLU A 29 -9.30 18.27 1.42
C GLU A 29 -8.48 18.17 0.13
N GLU A 30 -7.74 19.22 -0.25
CA GLU A 30 -6.87 19.22 -1.43
C GLU A 30 -5.75 18.17 -1.30
N GLN A 31 -5.17 18.05 -0.12
CA GLN A 31 -4.15 17.05 0.17
C GLN A 31 -4.71 15.63 0.11
N LEU A 32 -5.97 15.43 0.50
CA LEU A 32 -6.65 14.13 0.40
C LEU A 32 -6.96 13.76 -1.06
N VAL A 33 -7.35 14.74 -1.88
CA VAL A 33 -7.54 14.55 -3.32
C VAL A 33 -6.23 14.15 -3.99
N GLU A 34 -5.13 14.86 -3.71
CA GLU A 34 -3.81 14.53 -4.24
C GLU A 34 -3.35 13.14 -3.78
N LEU A 35 -3.54 12.83 -2.49
CA LEU A 35 -3.19 11.52 -1.95
C LEU A 35 -3.95 10.39 -2.66
N ALA A 36 -5.27 10.53 -2.81
CA ALA A 36 -6.10 9.54 -3.50
C ALA A 36 -5.70 9.39 -4.98
N ALA A 37 -5.38 10.50 -5.66
CA ALA A 37 -4.93 10.49 -7.04
C ALA A 37 -3.61 9.72 -7.23
N VAL A 38 -2.62 9.95 -6.37
CA VAL A 38 -1.33 9.23 -6.43
C VAL A 38 -1.53 7.74 -6.17
N ILE A 39 -2.33 7.37 -5.17
CA ILE A 39 -2.63 5.96 -4.88
C ILE A 39 -3.32 5.29 -6.09
N ALA A 40 -4.31 5.95 -6.68
CA ALA A 40 -5.01 5.45 -7.85
C ALA A 40 -4.07 5.28 -9.05
N TRP A 41 -3.17 6.24 -9.27
CA TRP A 41 -2.17 6.20 -10.34
C TRP A 41 -1.23 4.98 -10.21
N GLU A 42 -0.75 4.71 -9.01
CA GLU A 42 0.10 3.53 -8.76
C GLU A 42 -0.67 2.22 -8.94
N ASN A 43 -1.94 2.19 -8.52
CA ASN A 43 -2.82 1.04 -8.76
C ASN A 43 -3.12 0.81 -10.25
N TYR A 44 -3.17 1.87 -11.07
CA TYR A 44 -3.26 1.77 -12.52
C TYR A 44 -1.96 1.19 -13.10
N ARG A 45 -0.80 1.77 -12.76
CA ARG A 45 0.51 1.32 -13.23
C ARG A 45 0.77 -0.13 -12.86
N ALA A 46 0.39 -0.57 -11.68
CA ALA A 46 0.51 -1.96 -11.25
C ALA A 46 -0.27 -2.92 -12.18
N ARG A 47 -1.52 -2.58 -12.52
CA ARG A 47 -2.34 -3.39 -13.43
C ARG A 47 -1.82 -3.34 -14.86
N PHE A 48 -1.45 -2.16 -15.34
CA PHE A 48 -0.85 -1.97 -16.66
C PHE A 48 0.44 -2.80 -16.82
N ASN A 49 1.37 -2.67 -15.88
CA ASN A 49 2.64 -3.40 -15.89
C ASN A 49 2.40 -4.92 -15.88
N ARG A 50 1.40 -5.40 -15.14
CA ARG A 50 1.06 -6.82 -15.09
C ARG A 50 0.59 -7.36 -16.45
N VAL A 51 -0.20 -6.59 -17.20
CA VAL A 51 -0.69 -6.98 -18.54
C VAL A 51 0.47 -7.20 -19.50
N PHE A 52 1.49 -6.35 -19.46
CA PHE A 52 2.63 -6.40 -20.38
C PHE A 52 3.85 -7.14 -19.81
N GLY A 53 3.73 -7.74 -18.62
CA GLY A 53 4.85 -8.42 -17.97
C GLY A 53 6.06 -7.50 -17.69
N VAL A 54 5.83 -6.21 -17.47
CA VAL A 54 6.90 -5.24 -17.19
C VAL A 54 7.56 -5.59 -15.86
N GLN A 55 8.86 -5.92 -15.91
CA GLN A 55 9.65 -6.28 -14.74
C GLN A 55 10.34 -5.06 -14.14
N SER A 56 10.79 -5.19 -12.89
CA SER A 56 11.71 -4.21 -12.29
C SER A 56 13.02 -4.14 -13.08
N SER A 57 13.72 -3.00 -13.00
CA SER A 57 14.97 -2.74 -13.72
C SER A 57 16.18 -3.59 -13.28
N GLY A 58 15.97 -4.65 -12.48
CA GLY A 58 17.02 -5.60 -12.12
C GLY A 58 18.03 -5.12 -11.08
N PHE A 59 17.83 -3.95 -10.44
CA PHE A 59 18.74 -3.43 -9.40
C PHE A 59 18.88 -4.35 -8.16
N SER A 60 17.96 -5.30 -7.98
CA SER A 60 17.99 -6.29 -6.89
C SER A 60 18.37 -7.70 -7.37
N HIS A 61 18.93 -7.85 -8.57
CA HIS A 61 19.34 -9.17 -9.07
C HIS A 61 20.41 -9.78 -8.17
N GLY A 62 20.17 -10.99 -7.66
CA GLY A 62 21.05 -11.66 -6.69
C GLY A 62 20.93 -11.16 -5.24
N ALA A 63 20.10 -10.15 -4.97
CA ALA A 63 19.76 -9.76 -3.60
C ALA A 63 18.76 -10.77 -3.00
N PHE A 64 18.89 -11.03 -1.71
CA PHE A 64 17.92 -11.83 -0.95
C PHE A 64 17.25 -10.95 0.10
N CYS A 65 15.99 -11.23 0.41
CA CYS A 65 15.30 -10.60 1.53
C CYS A 65 15.63 -11.41 2.78
N ALA A 66 16.45 -10.86 3.69
CA ALA A 66 16.70 -11.49 4.97
C ALA A 66 15.42 -11.46 5.81
N LEU A 67 14.83 -12.64 6.05
CA LEU A 67 13.74 -12.74 7.01
C LEU A 67 14.31 -12.54 8.42
N PRO A 68 13.63 -11.79 9.31
CA PRO A 68 14.03 -11.71 10.70
C PRO A 68 13.96 -13.10 11.32
N GLU A 69 14.86 -13.38 12.27
CA GLU A 69 14.77 -14.59 13.08
C GLU A 69 13.41 -14.63 13.78
N ALA A 70 12.77 -15.81 13.80
CA ALA A 70 11.48 -15.96 14.46
C ALA A 70 11.62 -15.54 15.92
N ALA A 71 10.81 -14.58 16.36
CA ALA A 71 10.78 -14.20 17.76
C ALA A 71 10.42 -15.45 18.60
N PRO A 72 11.11 -15.72 19.72
CA PRO A 72 10.74 -16.82 20.59
C PRO A 72 9.28 -16.65 21.01
N GLN A 73 8.48 -17.69 20.81
CA GLN A 73 7.08 -17.72 21.25
C GLN A 73 7.08 -17.51 22.77
N HIS A 74 6.56 -16.36 23.21
CA HIS A 74 6.23 -16.18 24.62
C HIS A 74 4.95 -16.98 24.85
N ASP A 75 5.11 -18.22 25.30
CA ASP A 75 3.99 -19.02 25.79
C ASP A 75 3.41 -18.31 27.00
N ALA A 76 2.32 -17.56 26.77
CA ALA A 76 1.51 -17.00 27.82
C ALA A 76 0.84 -18.17 28.57
N THR A 77 1.43 -18.53 29.71
CA THR A 77 0.75 -19.28 30.77
C THR A 77 -0.09 -18.31 31.59
#